data_AF-A0A368GLJ4-F1
#
_entry.id   AF-A0A368GLJ4-F1
#
_cell.length_a   1.000
_cell.length_b   1.000
_cell.length_c   1.000
_cell.angle_alpha   90.00
_cell.angle_beta   90.00
_cell.angle_gamma   90.00
#
_symmetry.space_group_name_H-M   'P 1'
#
loop_
_entity.id
_entity.type
_entity.pdbx_description
1 polymer ?
#
loop_
_entity_poly.entity_id
_entity_poly.type
_entity_poly.pdbx_seq_one_letter_code
_entity_poly.pdbx_strand_id
1 'polypeptide(L)'
;MTRCLTISLIMFICGEMKSLLLGIHNYLVARDASTALSLLINSISKKSLRLSSWSRTEWPTARVINLVTVDAEALAASAPFFHHAWAAVLEVIIALSLIYLTIGPPVLAAVAIMALYIPFNYCCSSIIRSYQAKQMQMKDSRVKFTKEVSS
;
A
#
# COMPACT_ATOMS: atom_id res chain seq x y z
N MET A 1 -10.59 -13.26 42.29
CA MET A 1 -11.31 -12.17 41.59
C MET A 1 -10.41 -10.97 41.27
N THR A 2 -9.67 -10.42 42.24
CA THR A 2 -8.76 -9.28 42.03
C THR A 2 -7.69 -9.47 40.95
N ARG A 3 -7.04 -10.65 40.85
CA ARG A 3 -6.03 -10.93 39.80
C ARG A 3 -6.59 -10.95 38.37
N CYS A 4 -7.83 -11.40 38.20
CA CYS A 4 -8.48 -11.40 36.88
C CYS A 4 -8.81 -9.95 36.46
N LEU A 5 -9.33 -9.16 37.41
CA LEU A 5 -9.66 -7.76 37.17
C LEU A 5 -8.42 -6.92 36.79
N THR A 6 -7.28 -7.17 37.44
CA THR A 6 -6.01 -6.51 37.08
C THR A 6 -5.53 -6.90 35.68
N ILE A 7 -5.62 -8.18 35.30
CA ILE A 7 -5.18 -8.64 33.97
C ILE A 7 -6.07 -8.05 32.87
N SER A 8 -7.39 -8.04 33.07
CA SER A 8 -8.34 -7.46 32.11
C SER A 8 -8.11 -5.96 31.91
N LEU A 9 -7.87 -5.21 32.99
CA LEU A 9 -7.52 -3.78 32.91
C LEU A 9 -6.21 -3.55 32.14
N ILE A 10 -5.18 -4.37 32.40
CA ILE A 10 -3.90 -4.27 31.69
C ILE A 10 -4.07 -4.58 30.20
N MET A 11 -4.80 -5.64 29.83
CA MET A 11 -5.04 -5.98 28.43
C MET A 11 -5.85 -4.92 27.70
N PHE A 12 -6.86 -4.32 28.37
CA PHE A 12 -7.63 -3.22 27.82
C PHE A 12 -6.76 -2.00 27.54
N ILE A 13 -5.99 -1.54 28.55
CA ILE A 13 -5.10 -0.38 28.40
C ILE A 13 -4.04 -0.62 27.33
N CYS A 14 -3.45 -1.82 27.28
CA CYS A 14 -2.46 -2.19 26.27
C CYS A 14 -3.06 -2.19 24.85
N GLY A 15 -4.28 -2.70 24.69
CA GLY A 15 -4.99 -2.71 23.41
C GLY A 15 -5.28 -1.31 22.89
N GLU A 16 -5.82 -0.44 23.74
CA GLU A 16 -6.10 0.96 23.39
C GLU A 16 -4.81 1.73 23.08
N MET A 17 -3.77 1.52 23.87
CA MET A 17 -2.46 2.14 23.64
C MET A 17 -1.87 1.71 22.29
N LYS A 18 -1.95 0.41 21.94
CA LYS A 18 -1.54 -0.09 20.62
C LYS A 18 -2.34 0.58 19.50
N SER A 19 -3.65 0.72 19.65
CA SER A 19 -4.52 1.38 18.67
C SER A 19 -4.10 2.84 18.44
N LEU A 20 -3.87 3.60 19.51
CA LEU A 20 -3.41 4.98 19.45
C LEU A 20 -2.03 5.11 18.79
N LEU A 21 -1.07 4.28 19.21
CA LEU A 21 0.29 4.25 18.64
C LEU A 21 0.25 3.95 17.14
N LEU A 22 -0.55 2.97 16.72
CA LEU A 22 -0.72 2.63 15.31
C LEU A 22 -1.34 3.79 14.53
N GLY A 23 -2.34 4.47 15.10
CA GLY A 23 -2.94 5.66 14.51
C GLY A 23 -1.93 6.79 14.29
N ILE A 24 -1.10 7.07 15.30
CA ILE A 24 -0.02 8.06 15.22
C ILE A 24 1.02 7.64 14.17
N HIS A 25 1.43 6.38 14.18
CA HIS A 25 2.39 5.84 13.21
C HIS A 25 1.89 6.00 11.77
N ASN A 26 0.65 5.59 11.50
CA ASN A 26 0.04 5.73 10.17
C ASN A 26 -0.04 7.19 9.73
N TYR A 27 -0.37 8.09 10.65
CA TYR A 27 -0.39 9.53 10.39
C TYR A 27 1.00 10.06 10.04
N LEU A 28 2.04 9.68 10.79
CA LEU A 28 3.43 10.10 10.53
C LEU A 28 3.93 9.59 9.18
N VAL A 29 3.74 8.30 8.89
CA VAL A 29 4.14 7.69 7.62
C VAL A 29 3.42 8.37 6.45
N ALA A 30 2.12 8.63 6.57
CA ALA A 30 1.34 9.34 5.55
C ALA A 30 1.84 10.78 5.35
N ARG A 31 2.14 11.50 6.44
CA ARG A 31 2.69 12.86 6.39
C ARG A 31 4.04 12.90 5.68
N ASP A 32 4.94 12.01 6.06
CA ASP A 32 6.30 11.95 5.50
C ASP A 32 6.26 11.57 4.02
N ALA A 33 5.39 10.63 3.62
CA ALA A 33 5.14 10.27 2.23
C ALA A 33 4.62 11.47 1.41
N SER A 34 3.62 12.19 1.93
CA SER A 34 3.02 13.34 1.25
C SER A 34 4.02 14.52 1.11
N THR A 35 4.87 14.70 2.11
CA THR A 35 5.95 15.71 2.08
C THR A 35 6.99 15.36 1.03
N ALA A 36 7.46 14.11 0.99
CA ALA A 36 8.42 13.64 -0.01
C ALA A 36 7.89 13.86 -1.45
N LEU A 37 6.60 13.63 -1.67
CA LEU A 37 5.99 13.82 -2.98
C LEU A 37 5.77 15.27 -3.35
N SER A 38 5.42 16.12 -2.39
CA SER A 38 5.39 17.57 -2.61
C SER A 38 6.77 18.10 -3.07
N LEU A 39 7.86 17.56 -2.52
CA LEU A 39 9.22 17.88 -2.96
C LEU A 39 9.51 17.36 -4.38
N LEU A 40 9.06 16.15 -4.71
CA LEU A 40 9.19 15.59 -6.06
C LEU A 40 8.41 16.43 -7.10
N ILE A 41 7.16 16.77 -6.81
CA ILE A 41 6.30 17.61 -7.66
C ILE A 41 6.95 18.98 -7.87
N ASN A 42 7.48 19.58 -6.81
CA ASN A 42 8.19 20.86 -6.89
C ASN A 42 9.45 20.75 -7.77
N SER A 43 10.22 19.66 -7.64
CA SER A 43 11.40 19.39 -8.47
C SER A 43 11.05 19.24 -9.95
N ILE A 44 10.00 18.46 -10.25
CA ILE A 44 9.49 18.26 -11.62
C ILE A 44 8.99 19.58 -12.21
N SER A 45 8.26 20.37 -11.43
CA SER A 45 7.73 21.67 -11.85
C SER A 45 8.86 22.68 -12.12
N LYS A 46 9.90 22.70 -11.28
CA LYS A 46 11.10 23.53 -11.53
C LYS A 46 11.85 23.09 -12.78
N LYS A 47 11.95 21.77 -13.01
CA LYS A 47 12.59 21.22 -14.22
C LYS A 47 11.80 21.57 -15.48
N SER A 48 10.47 21.53 -15.42
CA SER A 48 9.62 21.81 -16.58
C SER A 48 9.73 23.27 -17.07
N LEU A 49 9.95 24.21 -16.16
CA LEU A 49 10.22 25.61 -16.47
C LEU A 49 11.57 25.82 -17.17
N ARG A 50 12.53 24.92 -16.98
CA ARG A 50 13.89 25.00 -17.55
C ARG A 50 14.12 24.09 -18.76
N LEU A 51 13.06 23.47 -19.31
CA LEU A 51 13.14 22.61 -20.49
C LEU A 51 13.51 23.41 -21.76
N SER A 52 14.44 22.87 -22.54
CA SER A 52 14.79 23.37 -23.88
C SER A 52 13.61 23.27 -24.85
N SER A 53 13.67 24.00 -25.98
CA SER A 53 12.62 23.95 -27.02
C SER A 53 12.42 22.54 -27.58
N TRP A 54 13.50 21.80 -27.83
CA TRP A 54 13.43 20.42 -28.32
C TRP A 54 12.78 19.47 -27.30
N SER A 55 13.19 19.56 -26.03
CA SER A 55 12.60 18.72 -24.97
C SER A 55 11.13 19.08 -24.66
N ARG A 56 10.70 20.31 -24.97
CA ARG A 56 9.31 20.76 -24.79
C ARG A 56 8.35 20.13 -25.81
N THR A 57 8.87 19.71 -26.96
CA THR A 57 8.10 18.91 -27.94
C THR A 57 7.79 17.52 -27.39
N GLU A 58 8.75 16.89 -26.69
CA GLU A 58 8.55 15.58 -26.04
C GLU A 58 7.76 15.67 -24.72
N TRP A 59 7.95 16.75 -23.96
CA TRP A 59 7.33 17.00 -22.65
C TRP A 59 6.51 18.29 -22.64
N PRO A 60 5.33 18.30 -23.30
CA PRO A 60 4.45 19.45 -23.27
C PRO A 60 3.86 19.68 -21.87
N THR A 61 3.51 20.93 -21.55
CA THR A 61 3.00 21.34 -20.23
C THR A 61 1.82 20.47 -19.77
N ALA A 62 0.88 20.13 -20.67
CA ALA A 62 -0.26 19.29 -20.35
C ALA A 62 0.13 17.87 -19.89
N ARG A 63 1.17 17.28 -20.50
CA ARG A 63 1.71 15.96 -20.10
C ARG A 63 2.33 16.04 -18.71
N VAL A 64 3.08 17.11 -18.42
CA VAL A 64 3.71 17.31 -17.10
C VAL A 64 2.64 17.52 -16.01
N ILE A 65 1.59 18.27 -16.28
CA ILE A 65 0.47 18.46 -15.35
C ILE A 65 -0.21 17.12 -15.09
N ASN A 66 -0.55 16.35 -16.13
CA ASN A 66 -1.15 15.03 -15.96
C ASN A 66 -0.27 14.09 -15.12
N LEU A 67 1.04 14.09 -15.36
CA LEU A 67 2.01 13.31 -14.58
C LEU A 67 1.96 13.69 -13.09
N VAL A 68 1.89 14.98 -12.78
CA VAL A 68 1.85 15.48 -11.40
C VAL A 68 0.50 15.16 -10.73
N THR A 69 -0.62 15.37 -11.41
CA THR A 69 -1.95 15.24 -10.81
C THR A 69 -2.45 13.81 -10.76
N VAL A 70 -2.02 12.93 -11.67
CA VAL A 70 -2.49 11.54 -11.71
C VAL A 70 -1.43 10.61 -11.14
N ASP A 71 -0.24 10.58 -11.74
CA ASP A 71 0.75 9.57 -11.40
C ASP A 71 1.42 9.86 -10.04
N ALA A 72 1.78 11.12 -9.75
CA ALA A 72 2.39 11.45 -8.47
C ALA A 72 1.41 11.37 -7.29
N GLU A 73 0.13 11.69 -7.50
CA GLU A 73 -0.92 11.49 -6.47
C GLU A 73 -1.18 10.00 -6.22
N ALA A 74 -1.25 9.17 -7.27
CA ALA A 74 -1.36 7.72 -7.13
C ALA A 74 -0.15 7.15 -6.37
N LEU A 75 1.05 7.66 -6.66
CA LEU A 75 2.26 7.30 -5.92
C LEU A 75 2.14 7.69 -4.42
N ALA A 76 1.54 8.84 -4.10
CA ALA A 76 1.26 9.28 -2.72
C ALA A 76 0.36 8.33 -1.96
N ALA A 77 -0.74 7.93 -2.60
CA ALA A 77 -1.65 6.96 -2.03
C ALA A 77 -0.96 5.60 -1.82
N SER A 78 -0.03 5.22 -2.70
CA SER A 78 0.67 3.93 -2.64
C SER A 78 1.85 3.89 -1.64
N ALA A 79 2.48 5.03 -1.34
CA ALA A 79 3.71 5.10 -0.56
C ALA A 79 3.62 4.49 0.85
N PRO A 80 2.54 4.71 1.64
CA PRO A 80 2.39 4.08 2.96
C PRO A 80 2.36 2.55 2.91
N PHE A 81 1.83 1.95 1.82
CA PHE A 81 1.76 0.50 1.69
C PHE A 81 3.14 -0.16 1.63
N PHE A 82 4.13 0.52 1.06
CA PHE A 82 5.52 0.03 1.11
C PHE A 82 6.02 -0.03 2.54
N HIS A 83 5.74 1.00 3.34
CA HIS A 83 6.13 1.02 4.75
C HIS A 83 5.51 -0.13 5.54
N HIS A 84 4.20 -0.34 5.33
CA HIS A 84 3.48 -1.45 5.93
C HIS A 84 3.99 -2.81 5.47
N ALA A 85 4.37 -2.95 4.20
CA ALA A 85 4.82 -4.24 3.65
C ALA A 85 6.10 -4.73 4.34
N TRP A 86 7.13 -3.89 4.49
CA TRP A 86 8.36 -4.32 5.16
C TRP A 86 8.19 -4.41 6.69
N ALA A 87 7.38 -3.54 7.29
CA ALA A 87 7.06 -3.62 8.71
C ALA A 87 6.35 -4.95 9.06
N ALA A 88 5.40 -5.39 8.23
CA ALA A 88 4.70 -6.65 8.42
C ALA A 88 5.63 -7.86 8.35
N VAL A 89 6.62 -7.84 7.44
CA VAL A 89 7.64 -8.92 7.37
C VAL A 89 8.45 -9.00 8.66
N LEU A 90 8.90 -7.86 9.18
CA LEU A 90 9.62 -7.82 10.45
C LEU A 90 8.74 -8.27 11.62
N GLU A 91 7.47 -7.85 11.66
CA GLU A 91 6.52 -8.28 12.69
C GLU A 91 6.37 -9.81 12.72
N VAL A 92 6.23 -10.44 11.55
CA VAL A 92 6.15 -11.91 11.44
C VAL A 92 7.44 -12.57 11.93
N ILE A 93 8.61 -12.06 11.56
CA ILE A 93 9.90 -12.62 12.00
C ILE A 93 10.03 -12.53 13.53
N ILE A 94 9.70 -11.38 14.11
CA ILE A 94 9.75 -11.16 15.56
C ILE A 94 8.75 -12.08 16.26
N ALA A 95 7.51 -12.19 15.78
CA ALA A 95 6.51 -13.09 16.33
C ALA A 95 6.98 -14.56 16.28
N LEU A 96 7.49 -15.02 15.14
CA LEU A 96 7.98 -16.39 14.97
C LEU A 96 9.15 -16.71 15.90
N SER A 97 10.10 -15.78 16.06
CA SER A 97 11.22 -15.96 16.99
C SER A 97 10.76 -16.07 18.45
N LEU A 98 9.82 -15.23 18.89
CA LEU A 98 9.21 -15.32 20.22
C LEU A 98 8.48 -16.65 20.45
N ILE A 99 7.69 -17.11 19.47
CA ILE A 99 6.97 -18.39 19.59
C ILE A 99 7.97 -19.56 19.61
N TYR A 100 9.03 -19.50 18.80
CA TYR A 100 10.08 -20.53 18.80
C TYR A 100 10.76 -20.64 20.17
N LEU A 101 11.01 -19.51 20.84
CA LEU A 101 11.59 -19.50 22.19
C LEU A 101 10.65 -20.06 23.28
N THR A 102 9.33 -19.99 23.08
CA THR A 102 8.34 -20.41 24.10
C THR A 102 7.87 -21.85 23.92
N ILE A 103 7.68 -22.31 22.68
CA ILE A 103 7.07 -23.63 22.36
C ILE A 103 8.10 -24.59 21.73
N GLY A 104 9.22 -24.06 21.20
CA GLY A 104 10.27 -24.86 20.58
C GLY A 104 9.97 -25.31 19.14
N PRO A 105 10.44 -26.49 18.72
CA PRO A 105 10.40 -26.96 17.32
C PRO A 105 9.02 -27.01 16.62
N PRO A 106 7.87 -27.22 17.29
CA PRO A 106 6.56 -27.31 16.63
C PRO A 106 6.18 -26.09 15.76
N VAL A 107 6.79 -24.92 16.02
CA VAL A 107 6.60 -23.69 15.23
C VAL A 107 6.94 -23.88 13.76
N LEU A 108 7.85 -24.79 13.42
CA LEU A 108 8.24 -25.07 12.03
C LEU A 108 7.05 -25.56 11.18
N ALA A 109 6.11 -26.31 11.77
CA ALA A 109 4.90 -26.74 11.07
C ALA A 109 3.98 -25.55 10.76
N ALA A 110 3.84 -24.60 11.69
CA ALA A 110 3.06 -23.39 11.47
C ALA A 110 3.69 -22.49 10.39
N VAL A 111 5.02 -22.37 10.38
CA VAL A 111 5.77 -21.66 9.34
C VAL A 111 5.56 -22.30 7.97
N ALA A 112 5.57 -23.63 7.87
CA ALA A 112 5.30 -24.34 6.62
C ALA A 112 3.90 -24.05 6.07
N ILE A 113 2.88 -24.00 6.93
CA ILE A 113 1.51 -23.65 6.53
C ILE A 113 1.43 -22.18 6.08
N MET A 114 2.06 -21.25 6.80
CA MET A 114 2.15 -19.84 6.38
C MET A 114 2.84 -19.70 5.03
N ALA A 115 3.92 -20.46 4.79
CA ALA A 115 4.64 -20.45 3.53
C ALA A 115 3.76 -20.97 2.36
N LEU A 116 2.90 -21.96 2.59
CA LEU A 116 1.92 -22.44 1.60
C LEU A 116 0.75 -21.47 1.37
N TYR A 117 0.44 -20.63 2.36
CA TYR A 117 -0.61 -19.61 2.23
C TYR A 117 -0.21 -18.49 1.26
N ILE A 118 1.08 -18.17 1.14
CA ILE A 118 1.61 -17.17 0.21
C ILE A 118 1.29 -17.52 -1.27
N PRO A 119 1.69 -18.69 -1.82
CA PRO A 119 1.38 -19.06 -3.20
C PRO A 119 -0.12 -19.25 -3.43
N PHE A 120 -0.87 -19.69 -2.42
CA PHE A 120 -2.34 -19.75 -2.51
C PHE A 120 -2.95 -18.35 -2.73
N ASN A 121 -2.56 -17.36 -1.92
CA ASN A 121 -3.01 -15.98 -2.10
C ASN A 121 -2.57 -15.40 -3.44
N TYR A 122 -1.34 -15.71 -3.87
CA TYR A 122 -0.84 -15.28 -5.18
C TYR A 122 -1.69 -15.85 -6.33
N CYS A 123 -1.99 -17.14 -6.30
CA CYS A 123 -2.83 -17.80 -7.31
C CYS A 123 -4.23 -17.17 -7.35
N CYS A 124 -4.87 -17.03 -6.19
CA CYS A 124 -6.17 -16.36 -6.07
C CYS A 124 -6.13 -14.92 -6.60
N SER A 125 -5.11 -14.14 -6.25
CA SER A 125 -4.93 -12.77 -6.75
C SER A 125 -4.76 -12.71 -8.26
N SER A 126 -3.98 -13.64 -8.84
CA SER A 126 -3.78 -13.76 -10.29
C SER A 126 -5.10 -14.03 -11.01
N ILE A 127 -5.92 -14.94 -10.48
CA ILE A 127 -7.25 -15.24 -11.01
C ILE A 127 -8.13 -13.99 -10.96
N ILE A 128 -8.20 -13.30 -9.82
CA ILE A 128 -8.98 -12.06 -9.67
C ILE A 128 -8.54 -11.00 -10.69
N ARG A 129 -7.22 -10.79 -10.85
CA ARG A 129 -6.68 -9.85 -11.84
C ARG A 129 -7.10 -10.20 -13.27
N SER A 130 -7.10 -11.49 -13.63
CA SER A 130 -7.52 -11.94 -14.95
C SER A 130 -9.01 -11.63 -15.22
N TYR A 131 -9.87 -11.81 -14.23
CA TYR A 131 -11.29 -11.45 -14.32
C TYR A 131 -11.49 -9.93 -14.36
N GLN A 132 -10.75 -9.17 -13.56
CA GLN A 132 -10.79 -7.70 -13.60
C GLN A 132 -10.38 -7.15 -14.97
N ALA A 133 -9.36 -7.72 -15.60
CA ALA A 133 -8.92 -7.32 -16.95
C ALA A 133 -10.02 -7.57 -17.99
N LYS A 134 -10.66 -8.76 -17.97
CA LYS A 134 -11.81 -9.06 -18.84
C LYS A 134 -12.98 -8.11 -18.60
N GLN A 135 -13.26 -7.80 -17.34
CA GLN A 135 -14.32 -6.87 -16.97
C GLN A 135 -14.05 -5.45 -17.50
N MET A 136 -12.79 -5.00 -17.48
CA MET A 136 -12.40 -3.69 -18.01
C MET A 136 -12.58 -3.60 -19.53
N GLN A 137 -12.21 -4.65 -20.27
CA GLN A 137 -12.44 -4.73 -21.73
C GLN A 137 -13.92 -4.64 -22.10
N MET A 138 -14.79 -5.32 -21.33
CA MET A 138 -16.25 -5.24 -21.55
C MET A 138 -16.79 -3.85 -21.22
N LYS A 139 -16.29 -3.19 -20.16
CA LYS A 139 -16.66 -1.81 -19.82
C LYS A 139 -16.27 -0.84 -20.93
N ASP A 140 -15.06 -0.95 -21.48
CA ASP A 140 -14.59 -0.09 -22.57
C ASP A 140 -15.42 -0.26 -23.84
N SER A 141 -15.79 -1.51 -24.17
CA SER A 141 -16.65 -1.80 -25.33
C SER A 141 -18.04 -1.19 -25.18
N ARG A 142 -18.62 -1.25 -23.97
CA ARG A 142 -19.91 -0.60 -23.69
C ARG A 142 -19.82 0.93 -23.82
N VAL A 143 -18.76 1.55 -23.28
CA VAL A 143 -18.56 3.01 -23.37
C VAL A 143 -18.39 3.47 -24.81
N LYS A 144 -17.70 2.70 -25.65
CA LYS A 144 -17.57 2.98 -27.09
C LYS A 144 -18.91 2.91 -27.81
N PHE A 145 -19.68 1.84 -27.61
CA PHE A 145 -21.00 1.69 -28.26
C PHE A 145 -21.97 2.81 -27.86
N THR A 146 -22.02 3.20 -26.58
CA THR A 146 -22.85 4.33 -26.13
C THR A 146 -22.42 5.66 -26.76
N LYS A 147 -21.11 5.87 -26.97
CA LYS A 147 -20.62 7.05 -27.69
C LYS A 147 -21.03 7.04 -29.17
N GLU A 148 -20.97 5.90 -29.83
CA GLU A 148 -21.30 5.76 -31.25
C GLU A 148 -22.79 5.94 -31.54
N VAL A 149 -23.68 5.47 -30.65
CA VAL A 149 -25.15 5.63 -30.81
C VAL A 149 -25.62 7.05 -30.48
N SER A 150 -24.85 7.80 -29.70
CA SER A 150 -25.17 9.18 -29.30
C SER A 150 -24.56 10.25 -30.22
N SER A 151 -23.75 9.83 -31.20
CA SER A 151 -23.20 10.67 -32.27
C SER A 151 -24.04 10.55 -33.53
#